data_AF-Q5TUY5-F1
#
_entry.id   AF-Q5TUY5-F1
#
_cell.length_a   1.000
_cell.length_b   1.000
_cell.length_c   1.000
_cell.angle_alpha   90.00
_cell.angle_beta   90.00
_cell.angle_gamma   90.00
#
_symmetry.space_group_name_H-M   'P 1'
#
loop_
_entity.id
_entity.type
_entity.pdbx_description
1 polymer ?
#
loop_
_entity_poly.entity_id
_entity_poly.type
_entity_poly.pdbx_seq_one_letter_code
_entity_poly.pdbx_strand_id
1 'polypeptide(L)'
;MADNSQRAGQQGLLVDGKDNRKAAELCVEGNAMHYNNVKRYMDAVKLYNKSIAYSTKGSPERAQAYWERSKVCVKLNQYADCQQNLRLARDSDGPGLLRRKLDESERCARSMLLSATDDATPGSSRHGAAPLKLSFPAYENAPRVANCLEMRRSPQYGRYLQTNKALKVGDVVMIDEPYVSVLEPEFCYARCDHCQRPAPFTLIPCERCTKAMYCSKNCLRRARTEYHEFECALVHHLTETTRDPVVLLAWRAVTRAISTYRYNLRHLKQRRNYLSRTEVNPLMLNWVDGQKIAFSAVYILASLARAPNDPVEARVAQISREMHCHLVSENGQTANDDSGSVPYPWVGEMCYRFLKVMQCNARPAQLTRRDEPEGQYRAVPFALRCHPLISLLNHSCAPNVKCFDLRDGRCSAVVIQPIAAGGQLFANYGYDYLQTGRDERREGLQRVFGFTCNCDACENNYPTAEPFRSGLMDIILHTRDMKTAFRNMAKLLAEVNEGVGDGRMCHQQLAKLERYFQLLYCEVVN
;
A
#
# COMPACT_ATOMS: atom_id res chain seq x y z
N MET A 1 37.69 1.48 -36.93
CA MET A 1 37.06 2.58 -36.17
C MET A 1 35.74 2.95 -36.83
N ALA A 2 34.71 2.19 -36.49
CA ALA A 2 33.28 2.41 -36.67
C ALA A 2 32.67 1.12 -36.08
N ASP A 3 31.51 1.24 -35.43
CA ASP A 3 30.72 0.13 -34.88
C ASP A 3 31.04 -0.37 -33.46
N ASN A 4 30.90 0.51 -32.45
CA ASN A 4 30.79 0.10 -31.05
C ASN A 4 29.61 0.76 -30.31
N SER A 5 28.68 1.41 -31.05
CA SER A 5 27.51 2.08 -30.47
C SER A 5 26.20 1.26 -30.56
N GLN A 6 26.23 0.04 -31.11
CA GLN A 6 25.05 -0.84 -31.22
C GLN A 6 25.00 -2.02 -30.22
N ARG A 7 25.94 -2.14 -29.28
CA ARG A 7 25.97 -3.25 -28.30
C ARG A 7 25.54 -2.90 -26.87
N ALA A 8 24.90 -1.75 -26.65
CA ALA A 8 24.42 -1.32 -25.32
C ALA A 8 22.92 -1.57 -25.06
N GLY A 9 22.26 -2.41 -25.87
CA GLY A 9 20.81 -2.62 -25.77
C GLY A 9 20.39 -4.05 -26.06
N GLN A 10 20.64 -4.96 -25.12
CA GLN A 10 19.94 -6.24 -24.93
C GLN A 10 20.55 -6.98 -23.73
N GLN A 11 20.34 -6.46 -22.51
CA GLN A 11 20.26 -7.39 -21.38
C GLN A 11 18.92 -8.09 -21.53
N GLY A 12 18.93 -9.41 -21.74
CA GLY A 12 17.71 -10.19 -21.88
C GLY A 12 16.79 -9.97 -20.68
N LEU A 13 15.48 -9.87 -20.93
CA LEU A 13 14.48 -9.75 -19.87
C LEU A 13 14.66 -10.91 -18.88
N LEU A 14 14.66 -10.62 -17.57
CA LEU A 14 14.65 -11.68 -16.56
C LEU A 14 13.28 -12.35 -16.57
N VAL A 15 13.18 -13.46 -17.31
CA VAL A 15 11.93 -14.18 -17.50
C VAL A 15 11.49 -14.83 -16.20
N ASP A 16 10.27 -14.51 -15.77
CA ASP A 16 9.56 -15.22 -14.72
C ASP A 16 8.75 -16.36 -15.34
N GLY A 17 8.62 -17.47 -14.62
CA GLY A 17 7.95 -18.65 -15.12
C GLY A 17 7.50 -19.56 -14.00
N LYS A 18 6.43 -20.30 -14.28
CA LYS A 18 5.98 -21.40 -13.42
C LYS A 18 7.03 -22.51 -13.43
N ASP A 19 7.32 -23.07 -12.27
CA ASP A 19 8.26 -24.17 -12.07
C ASP A 19 7.66 -25.15 -11.04
N ASN A 20 7.14 -26.27 -11.55
CA ASN A 20 6.52 -27.31 -10.71
C ASN A 20 7.54 -28.02 -9.82
N ARG A 21 8.81 -28.14 -10.24
CA ARG A 21 9.86 -28.71 -9.39
C ARG A 21 10.09 -27.80 -8.19
N LYS A 22 10.22 -26.49 -8.43
CA LYS A 22 10.36 -25.52 -7.33
C LYS A 22 9.10 -25.47 -6.45
N ALA A 23 7.91 -25.59 -7.04
CA ALA A 23 6.66 -25.68 -6.29
C ALA A 23 6.66 -26.89 -5.34
N ALA A 24 7.11 -28.06 -5.80
CA ALA A 24 7.20 -29.26 -4.97
C ALA A 24 8.20 -29.08 -3.80
N GLU A 25 9.39 -28.53 -4.06
CA GLU A 25 10.40 -28.22 -3.02
C GLU A 25 9.81 -27.31 -1.93
N LEU A 26 9.17 -26.22 -2.32
CA LEU A 26 8.54 -25.27 -1.39
C LEU A 26 7.42 -25.91 -0.57
N CYS A 27 6.67 -26.85 -1.14
CA CYS A 27 5.64 -27.60 -0.41
C CYS A 27 6.27 -28.51 0.65
N VAL A 28 7.39 -29.15 0.35
CA VAL A 28 8.14 -29.98 1.31
C VAL A 28 8.71 -29.11 2.45
N GLU A 29 9.28 -27.96 2.12
CA GLU A 29 9.73 -26.98 3.14
C GLU A 29 8.56 -26.53 4.03
N GLY A 30 7.38 -26.27 3.44
CA GLY A 30 6.17 -25.93 4.19
C GLY A 30 5.72 -27.05 5.15
N ASN A 31 5.86 -28.31 4.72
CA ASN A 31 5.56 -29.46 5.57
C ASN A 31 6.46 -29.51 6.81
N ALA A 32 7.75 -29.19 6.64
CA ALA A 32 8.71 -29.13 7.74
C ALA A 32 8.33 -28.10 8.83
N MET A 33 7.67 -27.00 8.45
CA MET A 33 7.33 -25.91 9.38
C MET A 33 6.13 -26.21 10.29
N HIS A 34 5.23 -27.13 9.92
CA HIS A 34 4.00 -27.37 10.69
C HIS A 34 3.93 -28.75 11.36
N TYR A 35 5.04 -29.51 11.36
CA TYR A 35 5.16 -30.71 12.20
C TYR A 35 4.87 -30.39 13.67
N ASN A 36 4.38 -31.38 14.41
CA ASN A 36 3.87 -31.20 15.79
C ASN A 36 4.91 -30.63 16.76
N ASN A 37 6.20 -30.80 16.49
CA ASN A 37 7.32 -30.26 17.27
C ASN A 37 7.75 -28.83 16.87
N VAL A 38 7.39 -28.36 15.67
CA VAL A 38 7.78 -27.02 15.16
C VAL A 38 6.65 -26.00 15.30
N LYS A 39 5.42 -26.36 14.92
CA LYS A 39 4.20 -25.53 15.04
C LYS A 39 4.30 -24.09 14.44
N ARG A 40 5.17 -23.86 13.45
CA ARG A 40 5.31 -22.57 12.75
C ARG A 40 4.30 -22.44 11.61
N TYR A 41 3.02 -22.45 11.97
CA TYR A 41 1.91 -22.53 11.02
C TYR A 41 1.88 -21.39 9.99
N MET A 42 2.16 -20.15 10.39
CA MET A 42 2.15 -19.02 9.45
C MET A 42 3.31 -19.05 8.46
N ASP A 43 4.46 -19.60 8.86
CA ASP A 43 5.60 -19.79 7.95
C ASP A 43 5.32 -20.92 6.96
N ALA A 44 4.69 -22.01 7.41
CA ALA A 44 4.20 -23.07 6.53
C ALA A 44 3.24 -22.51 5.47
N VAL A 45 2.28 -21.68 5.87
CA VAL A 45 1.30 -21.05 4.95
C VAL A 45 1.97 -20.16 3.92
N LYS A 46 2.99 -19.36 4.31
CA LYS A 46 3.77 -18.57 3.35
C LYS A 46 4.49 -19.47 2.34
N LEU A 47 5.05 -20.60 2.77
CA LEU A 47 5.71 -21.56 1.89
C LEU A 47 4.72 -22.26 0.95
N TYR A 48 3.53 -22.62 1.43
CA TYR A 48 2.47 -23.15 0.57
C TYR A 48 1.99 -22.12 -0.45
N ASN A 49 1.84 -20.86 -0.06
CA ASN A 49 1.49 -19.78 -0.99
C ASN A 49 2.55 -19.57 -2.06
N LYS A 50 3.84 -19.64 -1.69
CA LYS A 50 4.93 -19.67 -2.66
C LYS A 50 4.81 -20.89 -3.58
N SER A 51 4.62 -22.10 -3.04
CA SER A 51 4.44 -23.32 -3.84
C SER A 51 3.29 -23.17 -4.86
N ILE A 52 2.13 -22.69 -4.41
CA ILE A 52 0.96 -22.41 -5.26
C ILE A 52 1.32 -21.38 -6.35
N ALA A 53 2.04 -20.31 -6.00
CA ALA A 53 2.47 -19.29 -6.97
C ALA A 53 3.44 -19.83 -8.03
N TYR A 54 4.31 -20.79 -7.69
CA TYR A 54 5.23 -21.41 -8.64
C TYR A 54 4.58 -22.50 -9.51
N SER A 55 3.51 -23.14 -9.03
CA SER A 55 2.85 -24.22 -9.75
C SER A 55 2.11 -23.78 -11.03
N THR A 56 1.98 -24.68 -12.01
CA THR A 56 1.13 -24.49 -13.19
C THR A 56 -0.35 -24.81 -12.91
N LYS A 57 -1.25 -24.29 -13.75
CA LYS A 57 -2.69 -24.53 -13.61
C LYS A 57 -3.04 -26.00 -13.82
N GLY A 58 -3.74 -26.58 -12.86
CA GLY A 58 -4.16 -27.98 -12.90
C GLY A 58 -3.05 -28.99 -12.58
N SER A 59 -1.91 -28.54 -12.04
CA SER A 59 -0.80 -29.43 -11.68
C SER A 59 -1.07 -30.17 -10.36
N PRO A 60 -0.57 -31.41 -10.20
CA PRO A 60 -0.64 -32.13 -8.93
C PRO A 60 0.02 -31.35 -7.77
N GLU A 61 1.11 -30.63 -8.04
CA GLU A 61 1.80 -29.81 -7.03
C GLU A 61 0.91 -28.69 -6.50
N ARG A 62 0.11 -28.06 -7.38
CA ARG A 62 -0.87 -27.05 -6.98
C ARG A 62 -1.94 -27.65 -6.07
N ALA A 63 -2.50 -28.79 -6.46
CA ALA A 63 -3.52 -29.49 -5.69
C ALA A 63 -2.98 -29.91 -4.31
N GLN A 64 -1.76 -30.45 -4.29
CA GLN A 64 -1.04 -30.86 -3.08
C GLN A 64 -0.81 -29.67 -2.14
N ALA A 65 -0.34 -28.53 -2.64
CA ALA A 65 -0.08 -27.35 -1.81
C ALA A 65 -1.37 -26.77 -1.20
N TYR A 66 -2.49 -26.72 -1.94
CA TYR A 66 -3.79 -26.35 -1.38
C TYR A 66 -4.26 -27.33 -0.31
N TRP A 67 -4.07 -28.64 -0.53
CA TRP A 67 -4.42 -29.66 0.46
C TRP A 67 -3.57 -29.53 1.73
N GLU A 68 -2.26 -29.33 1.63
CA GLU A 68 -1.39 -29.12 2.79
C GLU A 68 -1.76 -27.82 3.55
N ARG A 69 -2.06 -26.74 2.83
CA ARG A 69 -2.56 -25.49 3.44
C ARG A 69 -3.88 -25.70 4.18
N SER A 70 -4.77 -26.59 3.69
CA SER A 70 -6.03 -26.94 4.36
C SER A 70 -5.82 -27.61 5.72
N LYS A 71 -4.74 -28.39 5.89
CA LYS A 71 -4.41 -29.04 7.16
C LYS A 71 -4.00 -28.01 8.22
N VAL A 72 -3.23 -26.99 7.81
CA VAL A 72 -2.90 -25.86 8.69
C VAL A 72 -4.16 -25.10 9.10
N CYS A 73 -5.11 -24.91 8.18
CA CYS A 73 -6.40 -24.29 8.50
C CYS A 73 -7.12 -25.05 9.62
N VAL A 74 -7.15 -26.39 9.59
CA VAL A 74 -7.73 -27.22 10.68
C VAL A 74 -7.00 -26.99 11.99
N LYS A 75 -5.65 -26.95 12.00
CA LYS A 75 -4.85 -26.72 13.21
C LYS A 75 -5.09 -25.34 13.84
N LEU A 76 -5.51 -24.36 13.04
CA LEU A 76 -5.81 -22.99 13.47
C LEU A 76 -7.32 -22.72 13.60
N ASN A 77 -8.16 -23.75 13.58
CA ASN A 77 -9.62 -23.68 13.64
C ASN A 77 -10.23 -22.76 12.54
N GLN A 78 -9.57 -22.63 11.39
CA GLN A 78 -10.03 -21.87 10.22
C GLN A 78 -10.86 -22.78 9.30
N TYR A 79 -12.01 -23.27 9.77
CA TYR A 79 -12.75 -24.30 9.04
C TYR A 79 -13.37 -23.81 7.72
N ALA A 80 -13.79 -22.54 7.64
CA ALA A 80 -14.28 -21.93 6.40
C ALA A 80 -13.16 -21.86 5.34
N ASP A 81 -11.97 -21.39 5.72
CA ASP A 81 -10.80 -21.37 4.84
C ASP A 81 -10.36 -22.78 4.45
N CYS A 82 -10.47 -23.75 5.37
CA CYS A 82 -10.19 -25.17 5.09
C CYS A 82 -11.07 -25.68 3.94
N GLN A 83 -12.39 -25.44 3.99
CA GLN A 83 -13.30 -25.84 2.92
C GLN A 83 -12.95 -25.17 1.59
N GLN A 84 -12.59 -23.88 1.60
CA GLN A 84 -12.16 -23.19 0.39
C GLN A 84 -10.89 -23.83 -0.20
N ASN A 85 -9.93 -24.20 0.63
CA ASN A 85 -8.71 -24.88 0.19
C ASN A 85 -8.98 -26.25 -0.43
N LEU A 86 -9.86 -27.05 0.16
CA LEU A 86 -10.22 -28.37 -0.39
C LEU A 86 -10.90 -28.25 -1.75
N ARG A 87 -11.74 -27.23 -1.96
CA ARG A 87 -12.31 -26.91 -3.28
C ARG A 87 -11.23 -26.53 -4.28
N LEU A 88 -10.32 -25.62 -3.91
CA LEU A 88 -9.21 -25.21 -4.77
C LEU A 88 -8.26 -26.38 -5.10
N ALA A 89 -8.04 -27.31 -4.17
CA ALA A 89 -7.27 -28.52 -4.38
C ALA A 89 -7.93 -29.43 -5.41
N ARG A 90 -9.24 -29.70 -5.30
CA ARG A 90 -9.99 -30.48 -6.30
C ARG A 90 -9.98 -29.83 -7.67
N ASP A 91 -10.23 -28.52 -7.74
CA ASP A 91 -10.20 -27.76 -9.01
C ASP A 91 -8.82 -27.81 -9.69
N SER A 92 -7.76 -28.11 -8.93
CA SER A 92 -6.38 -28.20 -9.42
C SER A 92 -5.91 -29.64 -9.64
N ASP A 93 -6.62 -30.66 -9.13
CA ASP A 93 -6.26 -32.07 -9.22
C ASP A 93 -6.73 -32.68 -10.55
N GLY A 94 -6.16 -32.18 -11.67
CA GLY A 94 -6.51 -32.65 -13.02
C GLY A 94 -6.46 -34.18 -13.17
N PRO A 95 -5.43 -34.86 -12.63
CA PRO A 95 -5.34 -36.33 -12.63
C PRO A 95 -6.23 -37.05 -11.61
N GLY A 96 -6.83 -36.35 -10.64
CA GLY A 96 -7.72 -36.95 -9.62
C GLY A 96 -7.01 -37.79 -8.54
N LEU A 97 -5.70 -37.61 -8.35
CA LEU A 97 -4.87 -38.45 -7.47
C LEU A 97 -5.19 -38.26 -5.98
N LEU A 98 -5.75 -37.11 -5.61
CA LEU A 98 -6.04 -36.76 -4.21
C LEU A 98 -7.52 -36.98 -3.84
N ARG A 99 -8.37 -37.41 -4.79
CA ARG A 99 -9.83 -37.42 -4.64
C ARG A 99 -10.33 -38.09 -3.35
N ARG A 100 -9.89 -39.32 -3.06
CA ARG A 100 -10.27 -40.04 -1.81
C ARG A 100 -9.88 -39.27 -0.55
N LYS A 101 -8.65 -38.74 -0.51
CA LYS A 101 -8.15 -37.96 0.64
C LYS A 101 -8.92 -36.65 0.83
N LEU A 102 -9.29 -35.99 -0.27
CA LEU A 102 -10.07 -34.75 -0.26
C LEU A 102 -11.50 -34.98 0.24
N ASP A 103 -12.13 -36.09 -0.15
CA ASP A 103 -13.49 -36.45 0.30
C ASP A 103 -13.57 -36.73 1.80
N GLU A 104 -12.57 -37.43 2.35
CA GLU A 104 -12.43 -37.63 3.81
C GLU A 104 -12.21 -36.30 4.54
N SER A 105 -11.29 -35.47 4.04
CA SER A 105 -10.95 -34.19 4.64
C SER A 105 -12.15 -33.22 4.64
N GLU A 106 -12.96 -33.20 3.57
CA GLU A 106 -14.13 -32.32 3.47
C GLU A 106 -15.25 -32.73 4.43
N ARG A 107 -15.52 -34.04 4.58
CA ARG A 107 -16.48 -34.53 5.57
C ARG A 107 -16.10 -34.09 6.98
N CYS A 108 -14.83 -34.25 7.33
CA CYS A 108 -14.30 -33.83 8.63
C CYS A 108 -14.44 -32.31 8.83
N ALA A 109 -14.00 -31.50 7.86
CA ALA A 109 -14.08 -30.04 7.92
C ALA A 109 -15.52 -29.53 8.00
N ARG A 110 -16.47 -30.16 7.28
CA ARG A 110 -17.90 -29.82 7.35
C ARG A 110 -18.49 -30.14 8.72
N SER A 111 -18.17 -31.32 9.27
CA SER A 111 -18.60 -31.68 10.62
C SER A 111 -18.09 -30.69 11.66
N MET A 112 -16.80 -30.32 11.59
CA MET A 112 -16.19 -29.36 12.50
C MET A 112 -16.81 -27.96 12.40
N LEU A 113 -17.12 -27.50 11.18
CA LEU A 113 -17.77 -26.21 10.96
C LEU A 113 -19.19 -26.18 11.55
N LEU A 114 -19.95 -27.28 11.43
CA LEU A 114 -21.29 -27.40 12.01
C LEU A 114 -21.28 -27.48 13.53
N SER A 115 -20.21 -28.04 14.12
CA SER A 115 -20.01 -28.09 15.57
C SER A 115 -19.37 -26.83 16.16
N ALA A 116 -18.87 -25.93 15.32
CA ALA A 116 -18.31 -24.67 15.77
C ALA A 116 -19.45 -23.75 16.21
N THR A 117 -19.53 -23.47 17.51
CA THR A 117 -20.37 -22.39 18.04
C THR A 117 -19.91 -21.06 17.44
N ASP A 118 -20.83 -20.11 17.18
CA ASP A 118 -20.58 -18.84 16.46
C ASP A 118 -19.34 -18.05 16.93
N ASP A 119 -18.88 -18.27 18.16
CA ASP A 119 -17.65 -17.72 18.73
C ASP A 119 -16.35 -18.16 18.03
N ALA A 120 -16.38 -19.23 17.24
CA ALA A 120 -15.22 -19.78 16.52
C ALA A 120 -15.23 -19.43 15.02
N THR A 121 -15.72 -18.24 14.66
CA THR A 121 -15.60 -17.70 13.29
C THR A 121 -14.33 -16.85 13.18
N PRO A 122 -13.21 -17.36 12.67
CA PRO A 122 -12.05 -16.52 12.44
C PRO A 122 -12.26 -15.68 11.17
N GLY A 123 -12.07 -14.37 11.33
CA GLY A 123 -12.53 -13.36 10.38
C GLY A 123 -13.72 -12.56 10.90
N SER A 124 -14.41 -13.04 11.96
CA SER A 124 -15.18 -12.17 12.85
C SER A 124 -14.21 -11.11 13.37
N SER A 125 -14.49 -9.86 13.03
CA SER A 125 -13.65 -8.71 13.31
C SER A 125 -13.13 -8.78 14.75
N ARG A 126 -11.80 -8.82 14.93
CA ARG A 126 -11.19 -8.52 16.24
C ARG A 126 -11.61 -7.13 16.78
N HIS A 127 -12.36 -6.34 16.01
CA HIS A 127 -12.63 -4.94 16.28
C HIS A 127 -14.04 -4.56 15.81
N GLY A 128 -14.99 -4.55 16.74
CA GLY A 128 -16.32 -3.92 16.57
C GLY A 128 -16.27 -2.39 16.59
N ALA A 129 -15.16 -1.79 16.15
CA ALA A 129 -15.06 -0.34 16.02
C ALA A 129 -15.86 0.09 14.78
N ALA A 130 -16.73 1.07 14.95
CA ALA A 130 -17.48 1.65 13.83
C ALA A 130 -16.49 2.20 12.77
N PRO A 131 -16.89 2.23 11.48
CA PRO A 131 -16.07 2.86 10.45
C PRO A 131 -15.70 4.28 10.85
N LEU A 132 -14.43 4.66 10.64
CA LEU A 132 -13.96 6.01 10.89
C LEU A 132 -14.70 7.00 9.97
N LYS A 133 -15.12 8.13 10.52
CA LYS A 133 -15.87 9.18 9.80
C LYS A 133 -15.14 10.52 9.93
N LEU A 134 -15.40 11.42 8.99
CA LEU A 134 -14.94 12.80 9.08
C LEU A 134 -15.60 13.51 10.27
N SER A 135 -14.85 14.37 10.96
CA SER A 135 -15.37 15.19 12.07
C SER A 135 -16.24 16.36 11.59
N PHE A 136 -16.15 16.72 10.32
CA PHE A 136 -16.86 17.83 9.69
C PHE A 136 -17.62 17.34 8.46
N PRO A 137 -18.64 18.08 7.98
CA PRO A 137 -19.30 17.78 6.72
C PRO A 137 -18.29 17.66 5.57
N ALA A 138 -18.52 16.72 4.67
CA ALA A 138 -17.66 16.53 3.52
C ALA A 138 -17.98 17.53 2.40
N TYR A 139 -17.06 17.70 1.46
CA TYR A 139 -17.39 18.27 0.16
C TYR A 139 -18.38 17.37 -0.58
N GLU A 140 -19.39 17.95 -1.24
CA GLU A 140 -20.37 17.18 -2.04
C GLU A 140 -19.68 16.39 -3.16
N ASN A 141 -18.75 17.05 -3.86
CA ASN A 141 -17.96 16.46 -4.94
C ASN A 141 -16.77 15.62 -4.44
N ALA A 142 -16.45 15.65 -3.15
CA ALA A 142 -15.35 14.92 -2.54
C ALA A 142 -15.72 14.41 -1.14
N PRO A 143 -16.56 13.35 -1.04
CA PRO A 143 -17.14 12.87 0.23
C PRO A 143 -16.10 12.35 1.25
N ARG A 144 -14.83 12.37 0.87
CA ARG A 144 -13.67 11.90 1.62
C ARG A 144 -12.81 13.01 2.23
N VAL A 145 -13.18 14.27 2.02
CA VAL A 145 -12.47 15.44 2.53
C VAL A 145 -13.44 16.35 3.27
N ALA A 146 -13.05 16.80 4.47
CA ALA A 146 -13.80 17.81 5.20
C ALA A 146 -13.89 19.11 4.41
N ASN A 147 -15.08 19.70 4.32
CA ASN A 147 -15.35 20.91 3.55
C ASN A 147 -14.75 22.20 4.15
N CYS A 148 -14.15 22.10 5.34
CA CYS A 148 -13.40 23.18 5.95
C CYS A 148 -11.96 23.29 5.43
N LEU A 149 -11.48 22.31 4.66
CA LEU A 149 -10.12 22.33 4.11
C LEU A 149 -10.07 23.07 2.78
N GLU A 150 -9.18 24.04 2.66
CA GLU A 150 -8.98 24.84 1.45
C GLU A 150 -7.57 24.66 0.91
N MET A 151 -7.45 24.49 -0.41
CA MET A 151 -6.15 24.51 -1.08
C MET A 151 -5.77 25.94 -1.45
N ARG A 152 -4.57 26.35 -1.08
CA ARG A 152 -3.96 27.65 -1.39
C ARG A 152 -2.58 27.46 -2.00
N ARG A 153 -1.95 28.57 -2.40
CA ARG A 153 -0.60 28.58 -2.96
C ARG A 153 0.25 29.68 -2.34
N SER A 154 1.52 29.38 -2.08
CA SER A 154 2.53 30.37 -1.68
C SER A 154 3.88 30.07 -2.34
N PRO A 155 4.78 31.07 -2.42
CA PRO A 155 6.15 30.85 -2.89
C PRO A 155 6.91 29.82 -2.04
N GLN A 156 6.66 29.81 -0.72
CA GLN A 156 7.35 28.93 0.23
C GLN A 156 6.92 27.47 0.12
N TYR A 157 5.62 27.22 0.00
CA TYR A 157 5.06 25.87 0.14
C TYR A 157 4.54 25.31 -1.19
N GLY A 158 4.57 26.07 -2.28
CA GLY A 158 3.82 25.72 -3.47
C GLY A 158 2.34 25.60 -3.12
N ARG A 159 1.70 24.49 -3.47
CA ARG A 159 0.32 24.20 -3.01
C ARG A 159 0.34 23.75 -1.56
N TYR A 160 -0.61 24.23 -0.78
CA TYR A 160 -0.78 23.79 0.61
C TYR A 160 -2.26 23.71 1.00
N LEU A 161 -2.55 22.93 2.03
CA LEU A 161 -3.88 22.83 2.63
C LEU A 161 -3.95 23.64 3.91
N GLN A 162 -4.97 24.48 4.02
CA GLN A 162 -5.33 25.18 5.25
C GLN A 162 -6.76 24.83 5.67
N THR A 163 -7.14 25.19 6.90
CA THR A 163 -8.52 25.07 7.39
C THR A 163 -9.17 26.44 7.52
N ASN A 164 -10.47 26.58 7.22
CA ASN A 164 -11.25 27.79 7.52
C ASN A 164 -11.98 27.72 8.88
N LYS A 165 -11.80 26.63 9.64
CA LYS A 165 -12.31 26.45 11.00
C LYS A 165 -11.17 26.08 11.95
N ALA A 166 -11.34 26.38 13.23
CA ALA A 166 -10.46 25.81 14.26
C ALA A 166 -10.66 24.28 14.31
N LEU A 167 -9.57 23.54 14.33
CA LEU A 167 -9.54 22.08 14.44
C LEU A 167 -8.92 21.68 15.77
N LYS A 168 -9.51 20.68 16.43
CA LYS A 168 -9.06 20.18 17.73
C LYS A 168 -8.39 18.81 17.60
N VAL A 169 -7.65 18.42 18.63
CA VAL A 169 -6.98 17.10 18.66
C VAL A 169 -8.03 16.00 18.53
N GLY A 170 -7.74 15.03 17.64
CA GLY A 170 -8.63 13.92 17.31
C GLY A 170 -9.54 14.15 16.11
N ASP A 171 -9.61 15.36 15.55
CA ASP A 171 -10.43 15.62 14.38
C ASP A 171 -9.94 14.87 13.14
N VAL A 172 -10.86 14.17 12.46
CA VAL A 172 -10.59 13.46 11.21
C VAL A 172 -11.00 14.36 10.04
N VAL A 173 -10.04 14.80 9.24
CA VAL A 173 -10.26 15.82 8.20
C VAL A 173 -10.15 15.28 6.77
N MET A 174 -9.58 14.09 6.58
CA MET A 174 -9.46 13.44 5.28
C MET A 174 -9.41 11.92 5.45
N ILE A 175 -10.03 11.16 4.54
CA ILE A 175 -9.93 9.70 4.44
C ILE A 175 -9.72 9.31 2.97
N ASP A 176 -8.47 9.25 2.52
CA ASP A 176 -8.15 9.07 1.10
C ASP A 176 -7.92 7.61 0.71
N GLU A 177 -8.16 7.31 -0.57
CA GLU A 177 -7.88 6.01 -1.18
C GLU A 177 -6.61 6.09 -2.03
N PRO A 178 -5.73 5.08 -1.98
CA PRO A 178 -4.55 5.07 -2.83
C PRO A 178 -4.96 4.94 -4.31
N TYR A 179 -4.34 5.74 -5.18
CA TYR A 179 -4.50 5.57 -6.64
C TYR A 179 -3.80 4.29 -7.13
N VAL A 180 -2.61 4.04 -6.60
CA VAL A 180 -1.82 2.83 -6.84
C VAL A 180 -1.12 2.39 -5.57
N SER A 181 -0.85 1.10 -5.50
CA SER A 181 -0.14 0.48 -4.39
C SER A 181 0.64 -0.75 -4.86
N VAL A 182 1.78 -1.01 -4.25
CA VAL A 182 2.57 -2.25 -4.43
C VAL A 182 2.90 -2.84 -3.05
N LEU A 183 2.93 -4.16 -2.94
CA LEU A 183 3.28 -4.84 -1.69
C LEU A 183 4.81 -4.88 -1.52
N GLU A 184 5.27 -4.81 -0.27
CA GLU A 184 6.64 -5.17 0.04
C GLU A 184 6.84 -6.69 -0.20
N PRO A 185 8.01 -7.14 -0.68
CA PRO A 185 8.24 -8.53 -1.08
C PRO A 185 7.89 -9.58 -0.02
N GLU A 186 8.10 -9.25 1.27
CA GLU A 186 7.78 -10.14 2.39
C GLU A 186 6.28 -10.41 2.58
N PHE A 187 5.41 -9.58 1.99
CA PHE A 187 3.96 -9.68 2.10
C PHE A 187 3.25 -10.23 0.86
N CYS A 188 3.93 -10.40 -0.28
CA CYS A 188 3.32 -10.89 -1.54
C CYS A 188 2.64 -12.27 -1.41
N TYR A 189 3.08 -13.10 -0.46
CA TYR A 189 2.52 -14.43 -0.18
C TYR A 189 1.65 -14.47 1.08
N ALA A 190 1.23 -13.31 1.59
CA ALA A 190 0.34 -13.19 2.75
C ALA A 190 -0.84 -12.25 2.49
N ARG A 191 -0.70 -11.34 1.53
CA ARG A 191 -1.70 -10.33 1.17
C ARG A 191 -2.07 -10.42 -0.30
N CYS A 192 -3.29 -9.96 -0.61
CA CYS A 192 -3.72 -9.81 -2.00
C CYS A 192 -2.95 -8.67 -2.68
N ASP A 193 -2.39 -8.90 -3.86
CA ASP A 193 -1.69 -7.86 -4.64
C ASP A 193 -2.60 -6.68 -5.03
N HIS A 194 -3.90 -6.93 -5.16
CA HIS A 194 -4.88 -5.91 -5.57
C HIS A 194 -5.44 -5.09 -4.42
N CYS A 195 -6.11 -5.73 -3.45
CA CYS A 195 -6.77 -5.02 -2.35
C CYS A 195 -5.90 -4.92 -1.09
N GLN A 196 -4.73 -5.57 -1.06
CA GLN A 196 -3.75 -5.56 0.04
C GLN A 196 -4.27 -6.12 1.38
N ARG A 197 -5.50 -6.61 1.43
CA ARG A 197 -6.04 -7.30 2.62
C ARG A 197 -5.24 -8.58 2.87
N PRO A 198 -4.96 -8.90 4.15
CA PRO A 198 -4.36 -10.18 4.50
C PRO A 198 -5.33 -11.30 4.14
N ALA A 199 -4.85 -12.31 3.42
CA ALA A 199 -5.64 -13.47 3.02
C ALA A 199 -4.77 -14.74 2.98
N PRO A 200 -3.90 -14.99 3.97
CA PRO A 200 -2.82 -15.96 3.86
C PRO A 200 -3.33 -17.38 3.58
N PHE A 201 -4.55 -17.73 3.98
CA PHE A 201 -5.11 -19.07 3.78
C PHE A 201 -5.85 -19.26 2.46
N THR A 202 -6.15 -18.19 1.71
CA THR A 202 -7.08 -18.25 0.57
C THR A 202 -6.56 -17.60 -0.70
N LEU A 203 -5.30 -17.15 -0.69
CA LEU A 203 -4.64 -16.61 -1.89
C LEU A 203 -4.66 -17.61 -3.06
N ILE A 204 -5.01 -17.11 -4.23
CA ILE A 204 -4.93 -17.78 -5.54
C ILE A 204 -3.87 -17.07 -6.41
N PRO A 205 -3.09 -17.79 -7.23
CA PRO A 205 -1.96 -17.20 -7.94
C PRO A 205 -2.41 -16.53 -9.25
N CYS A 206 -1.60 -15.59 -9.75
CA CYS A 206 -1.58 -15.29 -11.19
C CYS A 206 -1.20 -16.57 -11.94
N GLU A 207 -1.75 -16.80 -13.14
CA GLU A 207 -1.43 -18.01 -13.93
C GLU A 207 -0.15 -17.89 -14.76
N ARG A 208 0.44 -16.68 -14.85
CA ARG A 208 1.64 -16.41 -15.66
C ARG A 208 2.88 -16.17 -14.79
N CYS A 209 2.85 -15.19 -13.90
CA CYS A 209 3.98 -14.84 -13.04
C CYS A 209 3.92 -15.54 -11.67
N THR A 210 5.05 -15.58 -10.96
CA THR A 210 5.16 -16.09 -9.57
C THR A 210 5.01 -14.99 -8.52
N LYS A 211 4.99 -13.71 -8.93
CA LYS A 211 5.06 -12.55 -8.03
C LYS A 211 3.71 -12.07 -7.48
N ALA A 212 2.59 -12.37 -8.15
CA ALA A 212 1.27 -11.84 -7.77
C ALA A 212 0.29 -12.94 -7.35
N MET A 213 -0.40 -12.71 -6.23
CA MET A 213 -1.49 -13.54 -5.73
C MET A 213 -2.68 -12.69 -5.28
N TYR A 214 -3.88 -13.27 -5.25
CA TYR A 214 -5.12 -12.55 -5.01
C TYR A 214 -6.03 -13.30 -4.04
N CYS A 215 -6.80 -12.59 -3.22
CA CYS A 215 -7.72 -13.21 -2.27
C CYS A 215 -9.00 -13.77 -2.93
N SER A 216 -9.28 -13.40 -4.18
CA SER A 216 -10.49 -13.81 -4.89
C SER A 216 -10.32 -13.74 -6.41
N LYS A 217 -11.17 -14.47 -7.14
CA LYS A 217 -11.28 -14.37 -8.60
C LYS A 217 -11.66 -12.94 -9.05
N ASN A 218 -12.42 -12.21 -8.23
CA ASN A 218 -12.76 -10.81 -8.51
C ASN A 218 -11.52 -9.91 -8.45
N CYS A 219 -10.71 -10.01 -7.38
CA CYS A 219 -9.46 -9.25 -7.27
C CYS A 219 -8.46 -9.60 -8.38
N LEU A 220 -8.33 -10.89 -8.74
CA LEU A 220 -7.48 -11.31 -9.86
C LEU A 220 -7.95 -10.70 -11.19
N ARG A 221 -9.26 -10.75 -11.49
CA ARG A 221 -9.84 -10.14 -12.71
C ARG A 221 -9.62 -8.62 -12.73
N ARG A 222 -9.92 -7.94 -11.62
CA ARG A 222 -9.75 -6.49 -11.51
C ARG A 222 -8.29 -6.08 -11.67
N ALA A 223 -7.36 -6.74 -10.98
CA ALA A 223 -5.94 -6.47 -11.13
C ALA A 223 -5.49 -6.65 -12.59
N ARG A 224 -5.86 -7.77 -13.23
CA ARG A 224 -5.56 -8.03 -14.64
C ARG A 224 -6.02 -6.89 -15.54
N THR A 225 -7.31 -6.53 -15.46
CA THR A 225 -7.90 -5.47 -16.29
C THR A 225 -7.35 -4.08 -15.96
N GLU A 226 -7.06 -3.79 -14.69
CA GLU A 226 -6.65 -2.46 -14.28
C GLU A 226 -5.16 -2.21 -14.57
N TYR A 227 -4.26 -3.17 -14.37
CA TYR A 227 -2.82 -2.93 -14.50
C TYR A 227 -1.96 -4.17 -14.77
N HIS A 228 -2.37 -5.34 -14.26
CA HIS A 228 -1.50 -6.51 -14.17
C HIS A 228 -1.26 -7.17 -15.54
N GLU A 229 -2.18 -7.04 -16.49
CA GLU A 229 -1.99 -7.56 -17.85
C GLU A 229 -0.73 -6.99 -18.52
N PHE A 230 -0.41 -5.72 -18.24
CA PHE A 230 0.77 -5.04 -18.79
C PHE A 230 2.03 -5.23 -17.95
N GLU A 231 1.88 -5.44 -16.64
CA GLU A 231 3.04 -5.57 -15.74
C GLU A 231 3.50 -7.01 -15.56
N CYS A 232 2.66 -8.01 -15.85
CA CYS A 232 2.91 -9.40 -15.49
C CYS A 232 4.24 -9.94 -16.04
N ALA A 233 4.63 -9.56 -17.26
CA ALA A 233 5.89 -9.99 -17.87
C ALA A 233 7.11 -9.25 -17.32
N LEU A 234 6.92 -8.02 -16.83
CA LEU A 234 8.00 -7.17 -16.32
C LEU A 234 8.19 -7.19 -14.82
N VAL A 235 7.16 -7.55 -14.04
CA VAL A 235 7.15 -7.36 -12.59
C VAL A 235 8.37 -8.03 -11.93
N HIS A 236 8.75 -9.22 -12.40
CA HIS A 236 9.96 -9.90 -11.96
C HIS A 236 11.21 -9.11 -12.34
N HIS A 237 11.38 -8.79 -13.63
CA HIS A 237 12.52 -8.04 -14.10
C HIS A 237 12.70 -6.71 -13.36
N LEU A 238 11.67 -5.87 -13.30
CA LEU A 238 11.73 -4.58 -12.62
C LEU A 238 12.07 -4.73 -11.13
N THR A 239 11.48 -5.72 -10.45
CA THR A 239 11.77 -5.96 -9.03
C THR A 239 13.23 -6.35 -8.82
N GLU A 240 13.76 -7.28 -9.63
CA GLU A 240 15.12 -7.80 -9.43
C GLU A 240 16.21 -6.83 -9.91
N THR A 241 16.00 -6.09 -11.01
CA THR A 241 17.02 -5.20 -11.60
C THR A 241 17.06 -3.82 -10.97
N THR A 242 15.94 -3.34 -10.44
CA THR A 242 15.88 -2.01 -9.81
C THR A 242 15.99 -2.06 -8.29
N ARG A 243 15.42 -3.12 -7.67
CA ARG A 243 15.27 -3.23 -6.21
C ARG A 243 14.64 -1.98 -5.57
N ASP A 244 13.86 -1.23 -6.36
CA ASP A 244 13.20 -0.01 -5.95
C ASP A 244 11.69 -0.14 -6.20
N PRO A 245 10.86 -0.27 -5.15
CA PRO A 245 9.41 -0.41 -5.29
C PRO A 245 8.74 0.81 -5.95
N VAL A 246 9.39 1.98 -5.95
CA VAL A 246 8.92 3.18 -6.66
C VAL A 246 8.78 2.92 -8.15
N VAL A 247 9.66 2.11 -8.74
CA VAL A 247 9.63 1.80 -10.17
C VAL A 247 8.38 1.00 -10.52
N LEU A 248 8.10 -0.05 -9.76
CA LEU A 248 6.90 -0.87 -9.98
C LEU A 248 5.63 -0.06 -9.70
N LEU A 249 5.64 0.81 -8.68
CA LEU A 249 4.51 1.69 -8.38
C LEU A 249 4.22 2.68 -9.52
N ALA A 250 5.27 3.29 -10.09
CA ALA A 250 5.16 4.21 -11.23
C ALA A 250 4.68 3.47 -12.49
N TRP A 251 5.18 2.27 -12.74
CA TRP A 251 4.71 1.43 -13.83
C TRP A 251 3.24 1.07 -13.69
N ARG A 252 2.81 0.65 -12.50
CA ARG A 252 1.41 0.37 -12.19
C ARG A 252 0.53 1.61 -12.38
N ALA A 253 1.04 2.82 -12.12
CA ALA A 253 0.32 4.07 -12.36
C ALA A 253 0.11 4.37 -13.86
N VAL A 254 1.14 4.11 -14.68
CA VAL A 254 1.09 4.23 -16.13
C VAL A 254 0.08 3.25 -16.74
N THR A 255 0.18 1.97 -16.39
CA THR A 255 -0.69 0.92 -16.96
C THR A 255 -2.14 1.11 -16.50
N ARG A 256 -2.35 1.48 -15.23
CA ARG A 256 -3.67 1.90 -14.72
C ARG A 256 -4.26 3.08 -15.48
N ALA A 257 -3.46 4.08 -15.84
CA ALA A 257 -3.93 5.21 -16.64
C ALA A 257 -4.39 4.74 -18.03
N ILE A 258 -3.61 3.89 -18.71
CA ILE A 258 -3.97 3.35 -20.03
C ILE A 258 -5.29 2.56 -19.96
N SER A 259 -5.44 1.67 -18.96
CA SER A 259 -6.66 0.90 -18.73
C SER A 259 -7.88 1.77 -18.43
N THR A 260 -7.69 2.81 -17.61
CA THR A 260 -8.75 3.78 -17.23
C THR A 260 -9.33 4.49 -18.44
N TYR A 261 -8.51 4.73 -19.47
CA TYR A 261 -8.93 5.32 -20.74
C TYR A 261 -9.33 4.28 -21.79
N ARG A 262 -9.49 3.00 -21.39
CA ARG A 262 -9.85 1.88 -22.27
C ARG A 262 -8.99 1.86 -23.52
N TYR A 263 -7.67 2.02 -23.35
CA TYR A 263 -6.71 2.00 -24.46
C TYR A 263 -6.89 3.15 -25.48
N ASN A 264 -7.75 4.13 -25.19
CA ASN A 264 -7.88 5.35 -26.00
C ASN A 264 -6.75 6.33 -25.68
N LEU A 265 -5.60 6.06 -26.30
CA LEU A 265 -4.38 6.85 -26.16
C LEU A 265 -4.53 8.30 -26.64
N ARG A 266 -5.42 8.57 -27.60
CA ARG A 266 -5.73 9.94 -28.05
C ARG A 266 -6.37 10.75 -26.92
N HIS A 267 -7.40 10.22 -26.28
CA HIS A 267 -8.07 10.89 -25.17
C HIS A 267 -7.15 11.02 -23.94
N LEU A 268 -6.36 9.99 -23.63
CA LEU A 268 -5.36 10.08 -22.56
C LEU A 268 -4.32 11.18 -22.84
N LYS A 269 -3.81 11.28 -24.08
CA LYS A 269 -2.89 12.35 -24.52
C LYS A 269 -3.54 13.73 -24.41
N GLN A 270 -4.79 13.88 -24.84
CA GLN A 270 -5.54 15.14 -24.71
C GLN A 270 -5.69 15.54 -23.23
N ARG A 271 -6.09 14.61 -22.36
CA ARG A 271 -6.19 14.88 -20.92
C ARG A 271 -4.84 15.29 -20.34
N ARG A 272 -3.77 14.57 -20.68
CA ARG A 272 -2.41 14.89 -20.23
C ARG A 272 -2.02 16.31 -20.63
N ASN A 273 -2.22 16.67 -21.89
CA ASN A 273 -1.89 18.00 -22.41
C ASN A 273 -2.68 19.11 -21.70
N TYR A 274 -3.95 18.86 -21.38
CA TYR A 274 -4.75 19.77 -20.55
C TYR A 274 -4.13 19.94 -19.14
N LEU A 275 -3.80 18.84 -18.46
CA LEU A 275 -3.21 18.89 -17.11
C LEU A 275 -1.83 19.56 -17.06
N SER A 276 -1.09 19.56 -18.16
CA SER A 276 0.19 20.27 -18.27
C SER A 276 0.04 21.79 -18.45
N ARG A 277 -1.16 22.29 -18.81
CA ARG A 277 -1.42 23.70 -19.12
C ARG A 277 -2.39 24.36 -18.15
N THR A 278 -3.15 23.57 -17.40
CA THR A 278 -4.21 24.07 -16.53
C THR A 278 -3.93 23.73 -15.08
N GLU A 279 -4.00 24.74 -14.23
CA GLU A 279 -3.95 24.53 -12.78
C GLU A 279 -5.26 23.85 -12.33
N VAL A 280 -5.12 22.73 -11.64
CA VAL A 280 -6.24 21.92 -11.16
C VAL A 280 -6.18 21.83 -9.65
N ASN A 281 -7.30 22.14 -8.99
CA ASN A 281 -7.49 21.93 -7.56
C ASN A 281 -8.11 20.54 -7.32
N PRO A 282 -7.38 19.57 -6.74
CA PRO A 282 -7.91 18.24 -6.47
C PRO A 282 -9.13 18.22 -5.57
N LEU A 283 -9.30 19.21 -4.67
CA LEU A 283 -10.46 19.28 -3.78
C LEU A 283 -11.75 19.61 -4.53
N MET A 284 -11.64 20.26 -5.70
CA MET A 284 -12.77 20.67 -6.53
C MET A 284 -13.11 19.64 -7.62
N LEU A 285 -12.38 18.53 -7.70
CA LEU A 285 -12.68 17.48 -8.67
C LEU A 285 -13.87 16.63 -8.22
N ASN A 286 -14.61 16.03 -9.15
CA ASN A 286 -15.71 15.13 -8.83
C ASN A 286 -15.20 13.70 -8.54
N TRP A 287 -15.08 13.36 -7.27
CA TRP A 287 -14.57 12.09 -6.77
C TRP A 287 -15.63 11.02 -6.56
N VAL A 288 -16.90 11.26 -6.93
CA VAL A 288 -18.01 10.36 -6.61
C VAL A 288 -17.85 8.97 -7.22
N ASP A 289 -17.11 8.80 -8.35
CA ASP A 289 -16.60 7.48 -8.83
C ASP A 289 -15.59 7.63 -10.00
N GLY A 290 -14.64 8.56 -9.90
CA GLY A 290 -13.78 8.94 -11.03
C GLY A 290 -12.37 8.33 -11.01
N GLN A 291 -12.13 7.16 -11.60
CA GLN A 291 -10.73 6.69 -11.82
C GLN A 291 -9.90 7.67 -12.68
N LYS A 292 -10.54 8.33 -13.67
CA LYS A 292 -9.93 9.41 -14.47
C LYS A 292 -9.56 10.64 -13.64
N ILE A 293 -10.34 10.90 -12.60
CA ILE A 293 -10.11 12.00 -11.66
C ILE A 293 -8.92 11.67 -10.76
N ALA A 294 -8.84 10.45 -10.25
CA ALA A 294 -7.68 9.97 -9.51
C ALA A 294 -6.38 10.06 -10.34
N PHE A 295 -6.41 9.62 -11.61
CA PHE A 295 -5.29 9.84 -12.54
C PHE A 295 -4.91 11.31 -12.64
N SER A 296 -5.89 12.20 -12.81
CA SER A 296 -5.65 13.63 -12.96
C SER A 296 -4.99 14.23 -11.72
N ALA A 297 -5.49 13.88 -10.53
CA ALA A 297 -4.96 14.35 -9.26
C ALA A 297 -3.53 13.86 -9.00
N VAL A 298 -3.21 12.59 -9.31
CA VAL A 298 -1.85 12.06 -9.16
C VAL A 298 -0.90 12.65 -10.20
N TYR A 299 -1.33 12.80 -11.45
CA TYR A 299 -0.48 13.31 -12.54
C TYR A 299 0.04 14.73 -12.25
N ILE A 300 -0.77 15.56 -11.59
CA ILE A 300 -0.40 16.93 -11.21
C ILE A 300 0.32 17.05 -9.86
N LEU A 301 0.64 15.94 -9.19
CA LEU A 301 1.41 16.01 -7.94
C LEU A 301 2.82 16.58 -8.17
N ALA A 302 3.43 17.05 -7.08
CA ALA A 302 4.76 17.62 -7.14
C ALA A 302 5.79 16.57 -7.59
N SER A 303 6.83 17.02 -8.28
CA SER A 303 7.96 16.17 -8.66
C SER A 303 9.22 17.00 -8.57
N LEU A 304 10.32 16.40 -8.11
CA LEU A 304 11.58 17.11 -7.98
C LEU A 304 12.30 17.19 -9.34
N ALA A 305 12.56 18.41 -9.83
CA ALA A 305 13.50 18.62 -10.92
C ALA A 305 14.94 18.53 -10.38
N ARG A 306 15.81 17.77 -11.05
CA ARG A 306 17.24 17.70 -10.74
C ARG A 306 18.06 18.18 -11.94
N ALA A 307 19.35 18.40 -11.73
CA ALA A 307 20.24 18.83 -12.81
C ALA A 307 20.33 17.75 -13.92
N PRO A 308 20.52 18.12 -15.19
CA PRO A 308 20.55 17.16 -16.31
C PRO A 308 21.60 16.04 -16.18
N ASN A 309 22.68 16.29 -15.43
CA ASN A 309 23.78 15.38 -15.15
C ASN A 309 23.65 14.62 -13.82
N ASP A 310 22.52 14.74 -13.11
CA ASP A 310 22.25 13.96 -11.90
C ASP A 310 22.11 12.45 -12.24
N PRO A 311 22.87 11.55 -11.60
CA PRO A 311 22.78 10.11 -11.85
C PRO A 311 21.38 9.52 -11.66
N VAL A 312 20.59 10.09 -10.74
CA VAL A 312 19.19 9.69 -10.51
C VAL A 312 18.35 10.01 -11.74
N GLU A 313 18.59 11.15 -12.40
CA GLU A 313 17.87 11.51 -13.64
C GLU A 313 18.21 10.58 -14.78
N ALA A 314 19.50 10.29 -14.97
CA ALA A 314 19.95 9.34 -15.99
C ALA A 314 19.31 7.97 -15.80
N ARG A 315 19.24 7.48 -14.55
CA ARG A 315 18.60 6.21 -14.20
C ARG A 315 17.10 6.23 -14.45
N VAL A 316 16.40 7.30 -14.07
CA VAL A 316 14.96 7.44 -14.30
C VAL A 316 14.65 7.46 -15.80
N ALA A 317 15.44 8.17 -16.60
CA ALA A 317 15.30 8.20 -18.06
C ALA A 317 15.54 6.82 -18.70
N GLN A 318 16.53 6.07 -18.21
CA GLN A 318 16.79 4.69 -18.66
C GLN A 318 15.59 3.78 -18.37
N ILE A 319 15.12 3.72 -17.12
CA ILE A 319 14.00 2.87 -16.71
C ILE A 319 12.73 3.25 -17.49
N SER A 320 12.48 4.56 -17.69
CA SER A 320 11.34 5.04 -18.49
C SER A 320 11.38 4.52 -19.93
N ARG A 321 12.57 4.42 -20.52
CA ARG A 321 12.78 3.86 -21.86
C ARG A 321 12.50 2.37 -21.89
N GLU A 322 12.98 1.62 -20.91
CA GLU A 322 12.72 0.17 -20.78
C GLU A 322 11.21 -0.11 -20.66
N MET A 323 10.53 0.64 -19.80
CA MET A 323 9.06 0.57 -19.63
C MET A 323 8.33 0.90 -20.95
N HIS A 324 8.74 1.96 -21.64
CA HIS A 324 8.12 2.36 -22.91
C HIS A 324 8.34 1.31 -24.02
N CYS A 325 9.57 0.82 -24.19
CA CYS A 325 9.88 -0.21 -25.17
C CYS A 325 9.03 -1.46 -24.95
N HIS A 326 8.85 -1.89 -23.70
CA HIS A 326 8.01 -3.03 -23.38
C HIS A 326 6.52 -2.81 -23.71
N LEU A 327 5.96 -1.62 -23.42
CA LEU A 327 4.57 -1.30 -23.81
C LEU A 327 4.37 -1.45 -25.31
N VAL A 328 5.35 -0.99 -26.09
CA VAL A 328 5.29 -1.00 -27.56
C VAL A 328 5.50 -2.41 -28.12
N SER A 329 6.40 -3.22 -27.55
CA SER A 329 6.72 -4.54 -28.07
C SER A 329 5.66 -5.61 -27.79
N GLU A 330 5.04 -5.60 -26.61
CA GLU A 330 4.04 -6.61 -26.20
C GLU A 330 2.62 -6.26 -26.66
N ASN A 331 2.30 -4.97 -26.78
CA ASN A 331 0.96 -4.53 -27.15
C ASN A 331 0.94 -3.99 -28.58
N GLY A 332 1.07 -4.84 -29.59
CA GLY A 332 0.81 -4.49 -31.00
C GLY A 332 -0.55 -3.79 -31.26
N GLN A 333 -1.37 -3.61 -30.22
CA GLN A 333 -2.63 -2.89 -30.11
C GLN A 333 -2.54 -1.40 -29.71
N THR A 334 -1.36 -0.78 -29.59
CA THR A 334 -1.33 0.70 -29.53
C THR A 334 -1.63 1.35 -30.89
N ALA A 335 -1.75 0.56 -31.95
CA ALA A 335 -2.21 0.95 -33.29
C ALA A 335 -3.71 1.30 -33.32
N ASN A 336 -4.08 2.47 -32.80
CA ASN A 336 -5.28 3.16 -33.29
C ASN A 336 -4.84 4.15 -34.38
N ASP A 337 -4.88 3.69 -35.63
CA ASP A 337 -4.98 4.42 -36.91
C ASP A 337 -4.56 5.90 -36.92
N ASP A 338 -3.27 6.17 -36.71
CA ASP A 338 -2.55 7.19 -37.48
C ASP A 338 -1.30 6.50 -38.01
N SER A 339 -1.32 6.17 -39.29
CA SER A 339 -0.26 5.45 -40.03
C SER A 339 1.11 6.16 -40.06
N GLY A 340 1.29 7.25 -39.31
CA GLY A 340 2.51 8.05 -39.24
C GLY A 340 3.08 8.36 -37.84
N SER A 341 2.61 7.74 -36.75
CA SER A 341 3.05 8.14 -35.38
C SER A 341 3.40 7.03 -34.38
N VAL A 342 3.93 5.90 -34.85
CA VAL A 342 4.70 4.98 -34.00
C VAL A 342 6.18 5.40 -34.06
N PRO A 343 6.90 5.53 -32.93
CA PRO A 343 6.51 5.23 -31.54
C PRO A 343 5.83 6.41 -30.84
N TYR A 344 4.97 6.17 -29.84
CA TYR A 344 4.34 7.19 -29.00
C TYR A 344 5.32 7.74 -27.95
N PRO A 345 6.18 8.74 -28.24
CA PRO A 345 7.29 9.10 -27.36
C PRO A 345 6.80 9.65 -26.03
N TRP A 346 5.59 10.21 -26.06
CA TRP A 346 4.90 10.74 -24.91
C TRP A 346 4.52 9.68 -23.85
N VAL A 347 4.41 8.41 -24.22
CA VAL A 347 4.20 7.34 -23.23
C VAL A 347 5.47 7.18 -22.39
N GLY A 348 6.64 7.29 -23.01
CA GLY A 348 7.92 7.41 -22.30
C GLY A 348 7.97 8.63 -21.38
N GLU A 349 7.48 9.79 -21.84
CA GLU A 349 7.35 10.99 -20.99
C GLU A 349 6.43 10.73 -19.78
N MET A 350 5.37 9.94 -19.96
CA MET A 350 4.45 9.58 -18.89
C MET A 350 5.10 8.63 -17.88
N CYS A 351 5.88 7.62 -18.34
CA CYS A 351 6.70 6.78 -17.48
C CYS A 351 7.67 7.61 -16.64
N TYR A 352 8.39 8.52 -17.29
CA TYR A 352 9.31 9.45 -16.63
C TYR A 352 8.58 10.31 -15.60
N ARG A 353 7.46 10.93 -15.99
CA ARG A 353 6.64 11.76 -15.10
C ARG A 353 6.18 10.99 -13.87
N PHE A 354 5.65 9.77 -14.01
CA PHE A 354 5.18 8.99 -12.87
C PHE A 354 6.33 8.52 -11.98
N LEU A 355 7.49 8.13 -12.52
CA LEU A 355 8.66 7.83 -11.69
C LEU A 355 9.03 9.03 -10.81
N LYS A 356 9.11 10.22 -11.41
CA LYS A 356 9.40 11.46 -10.70
C LYS A 356 8.34 11.85 -9.68
N VAL A 357 7.07 11.64 -9.97
CA VAL A 357 5.96 11.86 -9.02
C VAL A 357 6.04 10.86 -7.85
N MET A 358 6.26 9.58 -8.12
CA MET A 358 6.29 8.56 -7.07
C MET A 358 7.49 8.75 -6.13
N GLN A 359 8.64 9.20 -6.62
CA GLN A 359 9.79 9.54 -5.78
C GLN A 359 9.47 10.57 -4.68
N CYS A 360 8.54 11.50 -4.93
CA CYS A 360 8.19 12.57 -3.99
C CYS A 360 6.88 12.34 -3.23
N ASN A 361 6.02 11.43 -3.70
CA ASN A 361 4.64 11.31 -3.19
C ASN A 361 4.26 9.89 -2.75
N ALA A 362 5.11 8.89 -3.05
CA ALA A 362 4.89 7.55 -2.56
C ALA A 362 5.20 7.51 -1.05
N ARG A 363 4.30 6.88 -0.29
CA ARG A 363 4.38 6.73 1.15
C ARG A 363 4.37 5.24 1.51
N PRO A 364 5.26 4.80 2.41
CA PRO A 364 5.16 3.48 3.01
C PRO A 364 3.87 3.36 3.84
N ALA A 365 3.02 2.39 3.51
CA ALA A 365 1.90 2.00 4.35
C ALA A 365 2.41 1.08 5.45
N GLN A 366 2.05 1.39 6.69
CA GLN A 366 2.57 0.68 7.85
C GLN A 366 1.48 -0.11 8.57
N LEU A 367 1.87 -1.27 9.09
CA LEU A 367 1.11 -2.02 10.10
C LEU A 367 1.89 -2.02 11.41
N THR A 368 1.20 -2.27 12.52
CA THR A 368 1.86 -2.45 13.81
C THR A 368 2.08 -3.94 14.05
N ARG A 369 3.33 -4.37 14.28
CA ARG A 369 3.68 -5.77 14.54
C ARG A 369 4.36 -5.90 15.89
N ARG A 370 4.00 -6.94 16.64
CA ARG A 370 4.74 -7.36 17.84
C ARG A 370 5.99 -8.11 17.42
N ASP A 371 7.15 -7.66 17.87
CA ASP A 371 8.39 -8.43 17.74
C ASP A 371 8.50 -9.39 18.93
N GLU A 372 8.74 -10.67 18.63
CA GLU A 372 9.09 -11.70 19.60
C GLU A 372 10.61 -11.90 19.55
N PRO A 373 11.32 -12.03 20.69
CA PRO A 373 10.83 -12.29 22.07
C PRO A 373 10.59 -11.07 22.97
N GLU A 374 10.96 -9.85 22.55
CA GLU A 374 10.91 -8.65 23.41
C GLU A 374 9.47 -8.19 23.73
N GLY A 375 8.49 -8.67 22.96
CA GLY A 375 7.07 -8.37 23.12
C GLY A 375 6.69 -6.94 22.75
N GLN A 376 7.59 -6.19 22.09
CA GLN A 376 7.44 -4.78 21.76
C GLN A 376 6.72 -4.59 20.41
N TYR A 377 5.86 -3.59 20.32
CA TYR A 377 5.24 -3.23 19.05
C TYR A 377 6.02 -2.17 18.28
N ARG A 378 6.29 -2.46 17.01
CA ARG A 378 6.86 -1.49 16.06
C ARG A 378 6.03 -1.35 14.79
N ALA A 379 6.26 -0.24 14.09
CA ALA A 379 5.74 -0.05 12.75
C ALA A 379 6.55 -0.86 11.74
N VAL A 380 5.87 -1.57 10.85
CA VAL A 380 6.47 -2.35 9.77
C VAL A 380 5.85 -1.91 8.45
N PRO A 381 6.64 -1.42 7.48
CA PRO A 381 6.12 -1.12 6.15
C PRO A 381 5.70 -2.43 5.45
N PHE A 382 4.49 -2.48 4.91
CA PHE A 382 3.99 -3.65 4.19
C PHE A 382 3.62 -3.40 2.73
N ALA A 383 3.53 -2.12 2.36
CA ALA A 383 3.24 -1.69 1.00
C ALA A 383 3.78 -0.28 0.78
N LEU A 384 3.96 0.09 -0.49
CA LEU A 384 4.19 1.46 -0.93
C LEU A 384 2.94 1.96 -1.67
N ARG A 385 2.45 3.16 -1.35
CA ARG A 385 1.18 3.72 -1.85
C ARG A 385 1.34 5.17 -2.31
N CYS A 386 0.56 5.58 -3.31
CA CYS A 386 0.41 6.99 -3.67
C CYS A 386 -1.04 7.43 -3.50
N HIS A 387 -1.25 8.45 -2.68
CA HIS A 387 -2.57 8.96 -2.27
C HIS A 387 -2.77 10.37 -2.86
N PRO A 388 -3.75 10.58 -3.76
CA PRO A 388 -3.89 11.83 -4.47
C PRO A 388 -4.14 13.06 -3.58
N LEU A 389 -4.83 12.89 -2.46
CA LEU A 389 -5.22 13.99 -1.56
C LEU A 389 -4.29 14.09 -0.36
N ILE A 390 -3.84 12.96 0.21
CA ILE A 390 -2.87 12.99 1.33
C ILE A 390 -1.54 13.61 0.90
N SER A 391 -1.13 13.43 -0.37
CA SER A 391 0.07 14.07 -0.93
C SER A 391 -0.02 15.60 -1.06
N LEU A 392 -1.14 16.23 -0.70
CA LEU A 392 -1.27 17.71 -0.63
C LEU A 392 -0.85 18.28 0.73
N LEU A 393 -0.66 17.44 1.75
CA LEU A 393 -0.19 17.87 3.07
C LEU A 393 1.31 18.11 3.01
N ASN A 394 1.76 19.33 3.32
CA ASN A 394 3.18 19.65 3.37
C ASN A 394 3.86 19.11 4.63
N HIS A 395 5.18 19.16 4.62
CA HIS A 395 6.03 18.68 5.69
C HIS A 395 6.16 19.67 6.87
N SER A 396 6.13 19.15 8.09
CA SER A 396 6.78 19.75 9.27
C SER A 396 7.51 18.66 10.07
N CYS A 397 8.66 19.01 10.65
CA CYS A 397 9.37 18.10 11.56
C CYS A 397 8.59 17.91 12.88
N ALA A 398 7.76 18.90 13.25
CA ALA A 398 6.76 18.84 14.33
C ALA A 398 5.36 19.00 13.70
N PRO A 399 4.77 17.93 13.16
CA PRO A 399 3.50 18.00 12.43
C PRO A 399 2.31 18.27 13.35
N ASN A 400 1.24 18.86 12.81
CA ASN A 400 -0.06 18.99 13.47
C ASN A 400 -1.09 17.96 12.97
N VAL A 401 -0.74 17.17 11.95
CA VAL A 401 -1.55 16.07 11.40
C VAL A 401 -0.75 14.78 11.33
N LYS A 402 -1.36 13.66 11.75
CA LYS A 402 -0.84 12.30 11.56
C LYS A 402 -1.70 11.56 10.54
N CYS A 403 -1.03 10.91 9.59
CA CYS A 403 -1.68 10.01 8.64
C CYS A 403 -1.61 8.57 9.15
N PHE A 404 -2.77 7.91 9.26
CA PHE A 404 -2.92 6.52 9.71
C PHE A 404 -3.39 5.63 8.57
N ASP A 405 -2.70 4.49 8.37
CA ASP A 405 -3.10 3.46 7.42
C ASP A 405 -4.22 2.60 8.04
N LEU A 406 -5.41 2.69 7.45
CA LEU A 406 -6.61 1.99 7.92
C LEU A 406 -6.60 0.52 7.45
N ARG A 407 -7.26 -0.35 8.22
CA ARG A 407 -7.38 -1.79 7.91
C ARG A 407 -7.99 -2.10 6.55
N ASP A 408 -8.84 -1.20 6.05
CA ASP A 408 -9.52 -1.36 4.77
C ASP A 408 -8.68 -0.91 3.56
N GLY A 409 -7.47 -0.40 3.80
CA GLY A 409 -6.52 0.05 2.78
C GLY A 409 -6.52 1.57 2.53
N ARG A 410 -7.44 2.32 3.14
CA ARG A 410 -7.49 3.78 3.07
C ARG A 410 -6.49 4.43 4.02
N CYS A 411 -6.29 5.75 3.89
CA CYS A 411 -5.42 6.54 4.75
C CYS A 411 -6.20 7.72 5.35
N SER A 412 -6.21 7.86 6.67
CA SER A 412 -6.88 8.98 7.35
C SER A 412 -5.89 10.02 7.83
N ALA A 413 -6.21 11.31 7.63
CA ALA A 413 -5.50 12.43 8.24
C ALA A 413 -6.23 12.86 9.53
N VAL A 414 -5.53 12.75 10.66
CA VAL A 414 -6.05 13.04 12.00
C VAL A 414 -5.25 14.17 12.63
N VAL A 415 -5.94 15.16 13.18
CA VAL A 415 -5.33 16.30 13.87
C VAL A 415 -4.73 15.85 15.20
N ILE A 416 -3.44 16.12 15.41
CA ILE A 416 -2.68 15.74 16.60
C ILE A 416 -2.16 16.95 17.40
N GLN A 417 -2.33 18.16 16.88
CA GLN A 417 -2.12 19.42 17.59
C GLN A 417 -3.19 20.41 17.13
N PRO A 418 -3.72 21.30 17.98
CA PRO A 418 -4.74 22.26 17.58
C PRO A 418 -4.30 23.13 16.39
N ILE A 419 -5.23 23.43 15.50
CA ILE A 419 -4.99 24.24 14.30
C ILE A 419 -6.02 25.36 14.28
N ALA A 420 -5.57 26.61 14.34
CA ALA A 420 -6.45 27.77 14.22
C ALA A 420 -7.05 27.88 12.81
N ALA A 421 -8.17 28.59 12.67
CA ALA A 421 -8.68 28.97 11.35
C ALA A 421 -7.60 29.77 10.59
N GLY A 422 -7.42 29.48 9.30
CA GLY A 422 -6.32 29.95 8.47
C GLY A 422 -5.02 29.14 8.61
N GLY A 423 -4.93 28.23 9.58
CA GLY A 423 -3.73 27.42 9.81
C GLY A 423 -3.52 26.35 8.73
N GLN A 424 -2.26 26.16 8.32
CA GLN A 424 -1.86 25.09 7.40
C GLN A 424 -1.80 23.73 8.12
N LEU A 425 -2.19 22.68 7.40
CA LEU A 425 -2.06 21.29 7.84
C LEU A 425 -0.71 20.73 7.39
N PHE A 426 0.04 20.19 8.34
CA PHE A 426 1.36 19.62 8.13
C PHE A 426 1.40 18.15 8.58
N ALA A 427 1.83 17.30 7.65
CA ALA A 427 2.21 15.92 7.94
C ALA A 427 3.74 15.81 8.10
N ASN A 428 4.22 14.64 8.50
CA ASN A 428 5.65 14.34 8.53
C ASN A 428 6.04 13.41 7.38
N TYR A 429 7.20 13.66 6.77
CA TYR A 429 7.70 12.94 5.59
C TYR A 429 8.77 11.88 5.96
N GLY A 430 8.81 11.45 7.23
CA GLY A 430 9.82 10.54 7.76
C GLY A 430 11.04 11.24 8.40
N TYR A 431 10.92 12.53 8.68
CA TYR A 431 11.98 13.35 9.31
C TYR A 431 11.39 14.10 10.50
N ASP A 432 11.08 13.39 11.58
CA ASP A 432 10.56 13.99 12.81
C ASP A 432 11.70 14.48 13.72
N TYR A 433 11.42 15.51 14.52
CA TYR A 433 12.44 16.10 15.39
C TYR A 433 12.78 15.25 16.61
N LEU A 434 11.94 14.27 16.97
CA LEU A 434 12.18 13.44 18.14
C LEU A 434 13.31 12.46 17.86
N GLN A 435 13.34 11.88 16.66
CA GLN A 435 14.28 10.82 16.31
C GLN A 435 15.53 11.29 15.57
N THR A 436 15.46 12.43 14.87
CA THR A 436 16.52 12.86 13.93
C THR A 436 16.94 14.30 14.21
N GLY A 437 18.26 14.58 14.24
CA GLY A 437 18.80 15.93 14.46
C GLY A 437 18.50 16.90 13.32
N ARG A 438 18.48 18.21 13.60
CA ARG A 438 18.04 19.24 12.63
C ARG A 438 18.76 19.17 11.28
N ASP A 439 20.08 19.07 11.31
CA ASP A 439 20.90 19.15 10.10
C ASP A 439 20.68 17.91 9.21
N GLU A 440 20.59 16.72 9.82
CA GLU A 440 20.24 15.48 9.13
C GLU A 440 18.82 15.53 8.52
N ARG A 441 17.83 16.08 9.25
CA ARG A 441 16.48 16.30 8.71
C ARG A 441 16.49 17.21 7.49
N ARG A 442 17.21 18.34 7.56
CA ARG A 442 17.31 19.30 6.45
C ARG A 442 18.04 18.70 5.25
N GLU A 443 19.13 17.98 5.49
CA GLU A 443 19.87 17.29 4.43
C GLU A 443 19.01 16.22 3.73
N GLY A 444 18.32 15.39 4.51
CA GLY A 444 17.44 14.35 3.99
C GLY A 444 16.28 14.92 3.17
N LEU A 445 15.61 15.95 3.68
CA LEU A 445 14.53 16.64 2.98
C LEU A 445 15.00 17.32 1.70
N GLN A 446 16.17 17.96 1.73
CA GLN A 446 16.76 18.57 0.53
C GLN A 446 17.11 17.50 -0.51
N ARG A 447 17.67 16.37 -0.08
CA ARG A 447 18.07 15.26 -0.97
C ARG A 447 16.88 14.58 -1.64
N VAL A 448 15.81 14.32 -0.90
CA VAL A 448 14.66 13.54 -1.37
C VAL A 448 13.56 14.42 -1.99
N PHE A 449 13.27 15.57 -1.38
CA PHE A 449 12.14 16.44 -1.75
C PHE A 449 12.58 17.80 -2.32
N GLY A 450 13.87 18.16 -2.24
CA GLY A 450 14.41 19.37 -2.86
C GLY A 450 14.13 20.67 -2.11
N PHE A 451 13.86 20.61 -0.80
CA PHE A 451 13.66 21.81 0.02
C PHE A 451 14.34 21.71 1.39
N THR A 452 14.71 22.87 1.94
CA THR A 452 15.18 23.02 3.31
C THR A 452 14.01 23.35 4.23
N CYS A 453 13.82 22.56 5.28
CA CYS A 453 12.73 22.77 6.23
C CYS A 453 13.01 23.95 7.19
N ASN A 454 12.04 24.86 7.26
CA ASN A 454 11.99 26.01 8.16
C ASN A 454 10.78 25.96 9.08
N CYS A 455 10.35 24.76 9.49
CA CYS A 455 9.33 24.63 10.52
C CYS A 455 9.88 25.10 11.88
N ASP A 456 8.98 25.37 12.82
CA ASP A 456 9.29 25.82 14.19
C ASP A 456 10.37 24.95 14.88
N ALA A 457 10.30 23.62 14.71
CA ALA A 457 11.28 22.70 15.28
C ALA A 457 12.68 22.79 14.64
N CYS A 458 12.78 23.21 13.37
CA CYS A 458 14.05 23.43 12.69
C CYS A 458 14.62 24.82 12.99
N GLU A 459 13.78 25.86 13.01
CA GLU A 459 14.21 27.23 13.31
C GLU A 459 14.73 27.33 14.75
N ASN A 460 14.03 26.71 15.70
CA ASN A 460 14.42 26.71 17.12
C ASN A 460 15.32 25.53 17.52
N ASN A 461 15.78 24.72 16.55
CA ASN A 461 16.65 23.57 16.78
C ASN A 461 16.20 22.67 17.95
N TYR A 462 14.94 22.22 17.89
CA TYR A 462 14.38 21.37 18.95
C TYR A 462 15.27 20.15 19.21
N PRO A 463 15.53 19.81 20.48
CA PRO A 463 16.34 18.65 20.81
C PRO A 463 15.61 17.37 20.39
N THR A 464 16.39 16.34 20.03
CA THR A 464 15.88 14.98 19.95
C THR A 464 15.47 14.51 21.33
N ALA A 465 14.58 13.52 21.38
CA ALA A 465 14.21 12.87 22.62
C ALA A 465 14.03 11.38 22.39
N GLU A 466 14.37 10.57 23.39
CA GLU A 466 14.04 9.16 23.36
C GLU A 466 12.54 8.99 23.14
N PRO A 467 12.12 8.16 22.17
CA PRO A 467 10.72 7.85 21.97
C PRO A 467 10.11 7.42 23.30
N PHE A 468 8.95 7.97 23.66
CA PHE A 468 8.29 7.59 24.91
C PHE A 468 7.89 6.10 24.84
N ARG A 469 8.71 5.25 25.45
CA ARG A 469 8.45 3.81 25.59
C ARG A 469 7.92 3.54 26.98
N SER A 470 6.71 3.03 27.03
CA SER A 470 6.06 2.63 28.27
C SER A 470 5.35 1.31 28.00
N GLY A 471 5.48 0.35 28.93
CA GLY A 471 4.72 -0.91 28.84
C GLY A 471 3.20 -0.68 28.76
N LEU A 472 2.71 0.49 29.19
CA LEU A 472 1.33 0.92 28.99
C LEU A 472 0.93 1.00 27.51
N MET A 473 1.85 1.40 26.62
CA MET A 473 1.57 1.48 25.17
C MET A 473 1.36 0.11 24.57
N ASP A 474 2.16 -0.86 24.98
CA ASP A 474 2.00 -2.24 24.57
C ASP A 474 0.71 -2.82 25.17
N ILE A 475 0.37 -2.51 26.43
CA ILE A 475 -0.90 -2.92 27.06
C ILE A 475 -2.12 -2.44 26.25
N ILE A 476 -2.10 -1.19 25.76
CA ILE A 476 -3.18 -0.67 24.91
C ILE A 476 -3.34 -1.57 23.69
N LEU A 477 -2.26 -1.85 22.96
CA LEU A 477 -2.32 -2.65 21.73
C LEU A 477 -2.69 -4.13 21.95
N HIS A 478 -2.45 -4.68 23.14
CA HIS A 478 -2.86 -6.03 23.53
C HIS A 478 -4.31 -6.13 24.06
N THR A 479 -4.98 -5.00 24.29
CA THR A 479 -6.31 -4.98 24.91
C THR A 479 -7.37 -5.63 24.03
N ARG A 480 -8.21 -6.50 24.62
CA ARG A 480 -9.37 -7.13 23.95
C ARG A 480 -10.70 -6.40 24.18
N ASP A 481 -10.76 -5.54 25.21
CA ASP A 481 -11.93 -4.73 25.51
C ASP A 481 -11.97 -3.44 24.68
N MET A 482 -12.52 -3.56 23.47
CA MET A 482 -12.63 -2.45 22.53
C MET A 482 -13.55 -1.31 23.02
N LYS A 483 -14.55 -1.63 23.86
CA LYS A 483 -15.46 -0.61 24.42
C LYS A 483 -14.72 0.27 25.42
N THR A 484 -13.91 -0.33 26.28
CA THR A 484 -13.08 0.42 27.23
C THR A 484 -11.98 1.19 26.53
N ALA A 485 -11.34 0.62 25.51
CA ALA A 485 -10.37 1.35 24.69
C ALA A 485 -10.98 2.61 24.05
N PHE A 486 -12.19 2.51 23.48
CA PHE A 486 -12.91 3.65 22.91
C PHE A 486 -13.20 4.73 23.97
N ARG A 487 -13.72 4.34 25.15
CA ARG A 487 -13.98 5.27 26.26
C ARG A 487 -12.72 5.98 26.74
N ASN A 488 -11.61 5.25 26.88
CA ASN A 488 -10.34 5.82 27.32
C ASN A 488 -9.77 6.81 26.29
N MET A 489 -9.86 6.49 25.00
CA MET A 489 -9.46 7.41 23.94
C MET A 489 -10.32 8.68 23.98
N ALA A 490 -11.64 8.55 24.13
CA ALA A 490 -12.54 9.70 24.24
C ALA A 490 -12.22 10.58 25.46
N LYS A 491 -11.94 9.96 26.62
CA LYS A 491 -11.53 10.67 27.83
C LYS A 491 -10.21 11.43 27.63
N LEU A 492 -9.20 10.79 27.03
CA LEU A 492 -7.92 11.43 26.72
C LEU A 492 -8.12 12.63 25.80
N LEU A 493 -8.98 12.51 24.78
CA LEU A 493 -9.31 13.62 23.87
C LEU A 493 -10.02 14.76 24.61
N ALA A 494 -10.93 14.46 25.55
CA ALA A 494 -11.56 15.49 26.37
C ALA A 494 -10.52 16.20 27.26
N GLU A 495 -9.69 15.45 27.99
CA GLU A 495 -8.62 15.99 28.83
C GLU A 495 -7.66 16.90 28.06
N VAL A 496 -7.24 16.49 26.85
CA VAL A 496 -6.34 17.29 25.99
C VAL A 496 -7.02 18.54 25.46
N ASN A 497 -8.33 18.50 25.20
CA ASN A 497 -9.06 19.64 24.67
C ASN A 497 -9.61 20.59 25.77
N GLU A 498 -9.82 20.10 27.00
CA GLU A 498 -10.28 20.87 28.17
C GLU A 498 -9.10 21.47 28.95
N GLY A 499 -8.00 20.73 29.09
CA GLY A 499 -6.80 21.15 29.82
C GLY A 499 -5.86 21.97 28.95
N VAL A 500 -6.11 23.27 28.82
CA VAL A 500 -5.23 24.15 28.04
C VAL A 500 -5.02 25.50 28.72
N GLY A 501 -3.83 25.66 29.31
CA GLY A 501 -3.19 26.97 29.44
C GLY A 501 -2.42 27.36 28.16
N ASP A 502 -1.90 26.37 27.39
CA ASP A 502 -1.07 26.60 26.18
C ASP A 502 -1.43 25.79 24.92
N GLY A 503 -2.19 24.69 25.03
CA GLY A 503 -2.86 24.03 23.90
C GLY A 503 -2.04 22.96 23.20
N ARG A 504 -0.85 22.62 23.70
CA ARG A 504 0.03 21.63 23.07
C ARG A 504 -0.11 20.28 23.75
N MET A 505 -0.38 19.24 22.96
CA MET A 505 -0.43 17.87 23.50
C MET A 505 0.99 17.38 23.79
N CYS A 506 1.25 16.91 25.02
CA CYS A 506 2.58 16.40 25.38
C CYS A 506 2.87 15.06 24.69
N HIS A 507 4.16 14.68 24.57
CA HIS A 507 4.55 13.44 23.87
C HIS A 507 3.91 12.18 24.45
N GLN A 508 3.69 12.13 25.76
CA GLN A 508 3.05 10.98 26.40
C GLN A 508 1.58 10.85 25.99
N GLN A 509 0.83 11.95 25.97
CA GLN A 509 -0.57 11.98 25.53
C GLN A 509 -0.67 11.64 24.04
N LEU A 510 0.22 12.19 23.21
CA LEU A 510 0.31 11.87 21.78
C LEU A 510 0.54 10.38 21.56
N ALA A 511 1.52 9.79 22.22
CA ALA A 511 1.82 8.37 22.10
C ALA A 511 0.60 7.50 22.50
N LYS A 512 -0.10 7.84 23.60
CA LYS A 512 -1.33 7.14 24.01
C LYS A 512 -2.42 7.24 22.95
N LEU A 513 -2.66 8.44 22.42
CA LEU A 513 -3.66 8.68 21.38
C LEU A 513 -3.34 7.86 20.12
N GLU A 514 -2.09 7.87 19.66
CA GLU A 514 -1.67 7.07 18.51
C GLU A 514 -1.91 5.58 18.73
N ARG A 515 -1.61 5.04 19.92
CA ARG A 515 -1.85 3.61 20.22
C ARG A 515 -3.33 3.25 20.26
N TYR A 516 -4.18 4.09 20.85
CA TYR A 516 -5.62 3.88 20.79
C TYR A 516 -6.14 3.92 19.35
N PHE A 517 -5.68 4.89 18.55
CA PHE A 517 -6.08 4.99 17.15
C PHE A 517 -5.65 3.74 16.35
N GLN A 518 -4.42 3.26 16.56
CA GLN A 518 -3.91 2.04 15.95
C GLN A 518 -4.74 0.81 16.32
N LEU A 519 -5.00 0.62 17.62
CA LEU A 519 -5.84 -0.48 18.11
C LEU A 519 -7.24 -0.48 17.49
N LEU A 520 -7.87 0.69 17.40
CA LEU A 520 -9.25 0.80 16.95
C LEU A 520 -9.37 0.69 15.42
N TYR A 521 -8.47 1.31 14.65
CA TYR A 521 -8.68 1.57 13.23
C TYR A 521 -7.59 1.03 12.29
N CYS A 522 -6.39 0.70 12.79
CA CYS A 522 -5.26 0.24 11.98
C CYS A 522 -4.99 -1.25 12.18
N GLU A 523 -4.19 -1.84 11.29
CA GLU A 523 -3.84 -3.26 11.43
C GLU A 523 -2.75 -3.48 12.50
N VAL A 524 -3.09 -4.26 13.53
CA VAL A 524 -2.18 -4.70 14.60
C VAL A 524 -2.03 -6.22 14.53
N VAL A 525 -0.80 -6.68 14.35
CA VAL A 525 -0.42 -8.08 14.17
C VAL A 525 0.41 -8.52 15.38
N ASN A 526 0.05 -9.66 15.95
CA ASN A 526 0.77 -10.30 17.04
C ASN A 526 1.71 -11.38 16.53
#